data_AF-A0ABD4V0Y9-F1
#
_entry.id   AF-A0ABD4V0Y9-F1
#
_cell.length_a   1.000
_cell.length_b   1.000
_cell.length_c   1.000
_cell.angle_alpha   90.00
_cell.angle_beta   90.00
_cell.angle_gamma   90.00
#
_symmetry.space_group_name_H-M   'P 1'
#
loop_
_entity.id
_entity.type
_entity.pdbx_description
1 polymer ?
#
loop_
_entity_poly.entity_id
_entity_poly.type
_entity_poly.pdbx_seq_one_letter_code
_entity_poly.pdbx_strand_id
1 'polypeptide(L)'
;MRRTVALATVATALAGSLAGFGGQAMAVSNGTAPRVSQASSQAAGCVTVVRWYNKRFNRMVEVKNSCARTACFSVTVAARRDPDLSIGKNKKESFAYGGVAWTKGSGIKNKAC
;
A
#
# COMPACT_ATOMS: atom_id res chain seq x y z
N MET A 1 11.24 31.12 7.03
CA MET A 1 12.66 30.74 6.89
C MET A 1 13.23 30.45 8.27
N ARG A 2 13.48 29.19 8.62
CA ARG A 2 14.43 28.79 9.66
C ARG A 2 15.06 27.47 9.20
N ARG A 3 16.31 27.59 8.73
CA ARG A 3 17.21 26.48 8.43
C ARG A 3 17.94 26.15 9.72
N THR A 4 18.02 24.87 10.07
CA THR A 4 18.96 24.37 11.09
C THR A 4 19.70 23.17 10.52
N VAL A 5 21.01 23.24 10.71
CA VAL A 5 22.09 22.46 10.12
C VAL A 5 22.56 21.39 11.12
N ALA A 6 22.98 20.22 10.61
CA ALA A 6 23.96 19.29 11.23
C ALA A 6 24.47 18.38 10.07
N LEU A 7 25.73 18.36 9.58
CA LEU A 7 27.07 18.11 10.18
C LEU A 7 27.06 16.89 11.11
N ALA A 8 27.86 15.83 11.01
CA ALA A 8 28.95 15.31 10.17
C ALA A 8 28.87 13.75 10.33
N THR A 9 29.59 12.84 9.67
CA THR A 9 31.04 12.61 9.72
C THR A 9 31.44 11.55 8.68
N VAL A 10 32.64 11.72 8.13
CA VAL A 10 33.33 10.86 7.16
C VAL A 10 33.93 9.63 7.86
N ALA A 11 33.88 8.47 7.22
CA ALA A 11 34.90 7.42 7.40
C ALA A 11 35.00 6.56 6.13
N THR A 12 35.88 6.97 5.21
CA THR A 12 36.45 6.09 4.19
C THR A 12 37.64 5.34 4.79
N ALA A 13 37.59 4.02 4.76
CA ALA A 13 38.78 3.18 4.85
C ALA A 13 38.72 2.11 3.76
N LEU A 14 39.64 2.27 2.81
CA LEU A 14 40.00 1.33 1.75
C LEU A 14 40.91 0.21 2.30
N ALA A 15 41.15 -0.77 1.44
CA ALA A 15 42.03 -1.94 1.58
C ALA A 15 41.37 -3.14 2.29
N GLY A 16 41.36 -4.35 1.74
CA GLY A 16 42.04 -4.88 0.57
C GLY A 16 42.10 -6.40 0.70
N SER A 17 42.59 -7.05 -0.37
CA SER A 17 43.05 -8.45 -0.45
C SER A 17 42.10 -9.42 -1.16
N LEU A 18 42.40 -9.60 -2.44
CA LEU A 18 42.15 -10.81 -3.22
C LEU A 18 43.08 -11.92 -2.71
N ALA A 19 42.55 -13.11 -2.42
CA ALA A 19 43.18 -14.41 -2.64
C ALA A 19 42.34 -15.51 -2.00
N GLY A 20 42.18 -16.63 -2.71
CA GLY A 20 41.78 -17.89 -2.07
C GLY A 20 40.86 -18.75 -2.95
N PHE A 21 41.45 -19.45 -3.91
CA PHE A 21 40.83 -20.60 -4.53
C PHE A 21 40.70 -21.75 -3.53
N GLY A 22 39.61 -22.51 -3.63
CA GLY A 22 39.57 -23.91 -3.22
C GLY A 22 38.51 -24.28 -2.19
N GLY A 23 37.77 -25.35 -2.50
CA GLY A 23 37.12 -26.17 -1.48
C GLY A 23 35.60 -26.15 -1.49
N GLN A 24 35.01 -27.02 -2.32
CA GLN A 24 33.68 -27.56 -2.08
C GLN A 24 33.54 -28.09 -0.65
N ALA A 25 32.51 -27.62 0.07
CA ALA A 25 31.94 -28.28 1.23
C ALA A 25 30.42 -28.10 1.20
N MET A 26 29.70 -29.21 1.03
CA MET A 26 28.26 -29.24 1.22
C MET A 26 27.96 -29.16 2.72
N ALA A 27 27.12 -28.22 3.13
CA ALA A 27 26.54 -28.20 4.47
C ALA A 27 25.03 -28.01 4.33
N VAL A 28 24.30 -29.12 4.48
CA VAL A 28 22.86 -29.15 4.74
C VAL A 28 22.61 -28.36 6.02
N SER A 29 22.03 -27.17 5.89
CA SER A 29 21.42 -26.48 7.02
C SER A 29 19.92 -26.50 6.81
N ASN A 30 19.29 -27.47 7.47
CA ASN A 30 17.86 -27.57 7.67
C ASN A 30 17.44 -26.44 8.64
N GLY A 31 17.51 -25.20 8.15
CA GLY A 31 17.08 -24.01 8.87
C GLY A 31 15.64 -23.74 8.50
N THR A 32 14.72 -24.11 9.39
CA THR A 32 13.34 -23.61 9.41
C THR A 32 13.39 -22.09 9.46
N ALA A 33 13.42 -21.45 8.30
CA ALA A 33 13.28 -20.02 8.19
C ALA A 33 11.88 -19.67 8.72
N PRO A 34 11.76 -18.69 9.63
CA PRO A 34 10.45 -18.24 10.06
C PRO A 34 9.71 -17.82 8.80
N ARG A 35 8.48 -18.32 8.65
CA ARG A 35 7.50 -17.78 7.70
C ARG A 35 7.36 -16.30 8.02
N VAL A 36 8.18 -15.46 7.41
CA VAL A 36 7.92 -14.03 7.33
C VAL A 36 6.70 -13.96 6.44
N SER A 37 5.53 -13.87 7.10
CA SER A 37 4.27 -13.57 6.46
C SER A 37 4.50 -12.40 5.52
N GLN A 38 4.61 -12.70 4.23
CA GLN A 38 4.71 -11.74 3.15
C GLN A 38 3.34 -11.07 2.99
N ALA A 39 2.95 -10.31 4.01
CA ALA A 39 1.75 -9.49 4.04
C ALA A 39 2.15 -8.04 3.75
N SER A 40 2.86 -7.79 2.65
CA SER A 40 3.14 -6.42 2.17
C SER A 40 3.73 -6.45 0.76
N SER A 41 2.94 -6.81 -0.24
CA SER A 41 3.29 -6.57 -1.66
C SER A 41 1.99 -6.55 -2.46
N GLN A 42 1.46 -5.35 -2.72
CA GLN A 42 0.11 -5.08 -3.21
C GLN A 42 -1.00 -5.55 -2.25
N ALA A 43 -1.78 -4.61 -1.72
CA ALA A 43 -3.11 -4.97 -1.24
C ALA A 43 -3.82 -5.62 -2.44
N ALA A 44 -3.88 -6.95 -2.45
CA ALA A 44 -4.52 -7.73 -3.50
C ALA A 44 -5.82 -7.01 -3.86
N GLY A 45 -6.00 -6.69 -5.15
CA GLY A 45 -7.04 -5.79 -5.68
C GLY A 45 -8.45 -6.35 -5.48
N CYS A 46 -8.83 -6.55 -4.23
CA CYS A 46 -10.05 -7.20 -3.79
C CYS A 46 -11.22 -6.23 -3.74
N VAL A 47 -10.94 -4.94 -3.56
CA VAL A 47 -11.96 -3.91 -3.64
C VAL A 47 -12.09 -3.50 -5.10
N THR A 48 -13.29 -3.67 -5.63
CA THR A 48 -13.68 -3.30 -6.99
C THR A 48 -14.83 -2.31 -6.94
N VAL A 49 -14.83 -1.32 -7.83
CA VAL A 49 -15.97 -0.40 -7.98
C VAL A 49 -17.09 -1.12 -8.71
N VAL A 50 -18.29 -1.08 -8.14
CA VAL A 50 -19.51 -1.58 -8.76
C VAL A 50 -20.17 -0.45 -9.56
N ARG A 51 -20.32 0.73 -8.95
CA ARG A 51 -20.85 1.91 -9.63
C ARG A 51 -20.53 3.21 -8.90
N TRP A 52 -20.62 4.30 -9.64
CA TRP A 52 -20.56 5.67 -9.14
C TRP A 52 -21.94 6.30 -9.28
N TYR A 53 -22.40 7.01 -8.26
CA TYR A 53 -23.70 7.70 -8.32
C TYR A 53 -23.74 8.88 -7.35
N ASN A 54 -24.79 9.69 -7.41
CA ASN A 54 -25.02 10.78 -6.49
C ASN A 54 -26.22 10.46 -5.59
N LYS A 55 -26.15 10.86 -4.33
CA LYS A 55 -27.26 10.76 -3.37
C LYS A 55 -27.38 12.07 -2.61
N ARG A 56 -28.47 12.81 -2.86
CA ARG A 56 -28.66 14.19 -2.35
C ARG A 56 -27.46 15.07 -2.74
N PHE A 57 -26.76 15.62 -1.75
CA PHE A 57 -25.60 16.50 -1.94
C PHE A 57 -24.25 15.75 -1.91
N ASN A 58 -24.26 14.41 -1.90
CA ASN A 58 -23.06 13.59 -1.81
C ASN A 58 -22.79 12.80 -3.09
N ARG A 59 -21.51 12.68 -3.45
CA ARG A 59 -21.01 11.70 -4.41
C ARG A 59 -20.73 10.40 -3.69
N MET A 60 -21.23 9.31 -4.26
CA MET A 60 -21.18 7.97 -3.70
C MET A 60 -20.41 7.04 -4.63
N VAL A 61 -19.70 6.10 -4.03
CA VAL A 61 -19.11 4.95 -4.73
C VAL A 61 -19.62 3.68 -4.07
N GLU A 62 -20.22 2.79 -4.85
CA GLU A 62 -20.53 1.43 -4.41
C GLU A 62 -19.33 0.56 -4.75
N VAL A 63 -18.76 -0.09 -3.75
CA VAL A 63 -17.63 -1.00 -3.90
C VAL A 63 -17.99 -2.38 -3.35
N LYS A 64 -17.35 -3.40 -3.91
CA LYS A 64 -17.40 -4.77 -3.42
C LYS A 64 -16.01 -5.17 -2.96
N ASN A 65 -15.92 -5.69 -1.75
CA ASN A 65 -14.72 -6.35 -1.25
C ASN A 65 -14.87 -7.86 -1.40
N SER A 66 -14.07 -8.45 -2.28
CA SER A 66 -14.04 -9.90 -2.48
C SER A 66 -12.97 -10.61 -1.64
N CYS A 67 -12.22 -9.87 -0.82
CA CYS A 67 -11.27 -10.47 0.14
C CYS A 67 -12.02 -11.04 1.36
N ALA A 68 -11.46 -12.12 1.91
CA ALA A 68 -11.89 -12.71 3.19
C ALA A 68 -11.48 -11.87 4.43
N ARG A 69 -10.94 -10.67 4.23
CA ARG A 69 -10.49 -9.72 5.25
C ARG A 69 -11.02 -8.31 4.99
N THR A 70 -11.01 -7.46 6.02
CA THR A 70 -11.24 -6.01 5.85
C THR A 70 -10.19 -5.45 4.91
N ALA A 71 -10.63 -4.61 3.98
CA ALA A 71 -9.77 -3.97 2.99
C ALA A 71 -9.89 -2.45 3.10
N CYS A 72 -8.76 -1.76 2.92
CA CYS A 72 -8.68 -0.31 2.91
C CYS A 72 -8.42 0.16 1.48
N PHE A 73 -9.06 1.26 1.10
CA PHE A 73 -8.95 1.81 -0.23
C PHE A 73 -9.10 3.33 -0.20
N SER A 74 -8.61 4.01 -1.22
CA SER A 74 -8.91 5.43 -1.42
C SER A 74 -9.55 5.70 -2.76
N VAL A 75 -10.41 6.72 -2.81
CA VAL A 75 -11.04 7.17 -4.06
C VAL A 75 -10.16 8.23 -4.69
N THR A 76 -9.80 8.06 -5.97
CA THR A 76 -9.02 9.08 -6.69
C THR A 76 -9.94 10.21 -7.14
N VAL A 77 -9.72 11.42 -6.64
CA VAL A 77 -10.54 12.60 -6.98
C VAL A 77 -9.62 13.72 -7.50
N ALA A 78 -9.89 14.20 -8.72
CA ALA A 78 -9.06 15.22 -9.34
C ALA A 78 -9.07 16.53 -8.52
N ALA A 79 -7.89 17.13 -8.34
CA ALA A 79 -7.67 18.38 -7.60
C ALA A 79 -8.17 18.35 -6.13
N ARG A 80 -8.25 17.17 -5.54
CA ARG A 80 -8.63 16.95 -4.14
C ARG A 80 -7.73 15.88 -3.52
N ARG A 81 -7.70 15.85 -2.18
CA ARG A 81 -7.09 14.74 -1.45
C ARG A 81 -7.99 13.50 -1.59
N ASP A 82 -7.39 12.37 -1.94
CA ASP A 82 -8.09 11.09 -2.03
C ASP A 82 -8.59 10.68 -0.63
N PRO A 83 -9.92 10.54 -0.42
CA PRO A 83 -10.45 10.08 0.85
C PRO A 83 -10.13 8.59 1.05
N ASP A 84 -9.67 8.25 2.25
CA ASP A 84 -9.40 6.89 2.69
C ASP A 84 -10.65 6.28 3.32
N LEU A 85 -10.95 5.03 2.94
CA LEU A 85 -12.16 4.29 3.29
C LEU A 85 -11.81 2.84 3.58
N SER A 86 -12.66 2.14 4.33
CA SER A 86 -12.51 0.73 4.62
C SER A 86 -13.82 -0.02 4.42
N ILE A 87 -13.72 -1.28 4.02
CA ILE A 87 -14.87 -2.15 3.79
C ILE A 87 -14.59 -3.53 4.40
N GLY A 88 -15.58 -4.06 5.12
CA GLY A 88 -15.50 -5.38 5.73
C GLY A 88 -15.35 -6.51 4.71
N LYS A 89 -14.95 -7.70 5.19
CA LYS A 89 -14.77 -8.90 4.37
C LYS A 89 -16.05 -9.28 3.61
N ASN A 90 -15.92 -9.67 2.33
CA ASN A 90 -17.02 -10.17 1.50
C ASN A 90 -18.28 -9.26 1.47
N LYS A 91 -18.10 -7.94 1.66
CA LYS A 91 -19.20 -6.97 1.68
C LYS A 91 -19.32 -6.21 0.36
N LYS A 92 -20.53 -5.71 0.12
CA LYS A 92 -20.81 -4.70 -0.90
C LYS A 92 -21.48 -3.50 -0.22
N GLU A 93 -20.86 -2.34 -0.31
CA GLU A 93 -21.27 -1.17 0.46
C GLU A 93 -21.01 0.12 -0.32
N SER A 94 -21.76 1.17 0.03
CA SER A 94 -21.64 2.47 -0.63
C SER A 94 -21.07 3.51 0.31
N PHE A 95 -20.07 4.24 -0.16
CA PHE A 95 -19.35 5.24 0.63
C PHE A 95 -19.49 6.62 0.01
N ALA A 96 -19.74 7.62 0.85
CA ALA A 96 -19.63 9.02 0.46
C ALA A 96 -18.14 9.39 0.39
N TYR A 97 -17.69 9.89 -0.76
CA TYR A 97 -16.29 10.30 -0.95
C TYR A 97 -16.14 11.81 -1.17
N GLY A 98 -17.25 12.54 -1.29
CA GLY A 98 -17.22 13.98 -1.49
C GLY A 98 -18.62 14.55 -1.71
N GLY A 99 -18.69 15.88 -1.82
CA GLY A 99 -19.92 16.57 -2.19
C GLY A 99 -20.17 16.53 -3.71
N VAL A 100 -21.41 16.78 -4.14
CA VAL A 100 -21.77 16.89 -5.57
C VAL A 100 -20.99 17.97 -6.32
N ALA A 101 -20.53 19.01 -5.62
CA ALA A 101 -19.67 20.06 -6.15
C ALA A 101 -18.22 19.60 -6.44
N TRP A 102 -17.80 18.42 -5.97
CA TRP A 102 -16.48 17.87 -6.28
C TRP A 102 -16.48 17.25 -7.68
N THR A 103 -15.29 16.97 -8.22
CA THR A 103 -15.14 16.17 -9.44
C THR A 103 -15.55 14.71 -9.17
N LYS A 104 -15.97 14.00 -10.22
CA LYS A 104 -16.27 12.57 -10.12
C LYS A 104 -14.98 11.81 -9.82
N GLY A 105 -15.05 10.81 -8.94
CA GLY A 105 -13.94 9.89 -8.73
C GLY A 105 -13.56 9.18 -10.04
N SER A 106 -12.27 9.07 -10.30
CA SER A 106 -11.72 8.43 -11.52
C SER A 106 -11.32 6.98 -11.30
N GLY A 107 -11.21 6.54 -10.04
CA GLY A 107 -10.81 5.17 -9.71
C GLY A 107 -10.65 4.96 -8.21
N ILE A 108 -10.19 3.76 -7.84
CA ILE A 108 -9.86 3.40 -6.46
C ILE A 108 -8.43 2.87 -6.38
N LYS A 109 -7.77 3.13 -5.26
CA LYS A 109 -6.44 2.59 -4.93
C LYS A 109 -6.61 1.65 -3.74
N ASN A 110 -6.31 0.36 -3.92
CA ASN A 110 -6.28 -0.59 -2.81
C ASN A 110 -5.03 -0.33 -1.96
N LYS A 111 -5.19 -0.28 -0.64
CA LYS A 111 -4.12 0.03 0.32
C LYS A 111 -4.10 -1.00 1.44
N ALA A 112 -2.97 -1.08 2.14
CA ALA A 112 -2.94 -1.76 3.42
C ALA A 112 -3.83 -0.99 4.41
N CYS A 113 -4.64 -1.74 5.15
CA CYS A 113 -5.03 -1.34 6.49
C CYS A 113 -3.83 -1.66 7.41
#